data_AF-A0A523CIG7-F1
#
_entry.id   AF-A0A523CIG7-F1
#
_cell.length_a   1.000
_cell.length_b   1.000
_cell.length_c   1.000
_cell.angle_alpha   90.00
_cell.angle_beta   90.00
_cell.angle_gamma   90.00
#
_symmetry.space_group_name_H-M   'P 1'
#
loop_
_entity.id
_entity.type
_entity.pdbx_description
1 polymer ?
#
loop_
_entity_poly.entity_id
_entity_poly.type
_entity_poly.pdbx_seq_one_letter_code
_entity_poly.pdbx_strand_id
1 'polypeptide(L)' 'MDLTGKPAVPFALPDSQGEMHHLADYKGSWLLLVFHRHLG' A
#
# COMPACT_ATOMS: atom_id res chain seq x y z
N MET A 1 7.65 -11.72 -13.74
CA MET A 1 6.59 -12.53 -13.10
C MET A 1 5.33 -11.69 -13.10
N ASP A 2 4.21 -12.23 -13.57
CA ASP A 2 2.91 -11.57 -13.45
C ASP A 2 2.33 -11.86 -12.05
N LEU A 3 1.83 -10.81 -11.39
CA LEU A 3 1.23 -10.85 -10.05
C LEU A 3 -0.26 -10.52 -10.06
N THR A 4 -0.84 -10.27 -11.23
CA THR A 4 -2.27 -9.96 -11.39
C THR A 4 -3.13 -11.07 -10.79
N GLY A 5 -4.13 -10.69 -9.99
CA GLY A 5 -5.05 -11.62 -9.32
C GLY A 5 -4.50 -12.32 -8.08
N LYS A 6 -3.20 -12.16 -7.76
CA LYS A 6 -2.64 -12.65 -6.50
C LYS A 6 -2.99 -11.70 -5.35
N PRO A 7 -3.05 -12.18 -4.09
CA PRO A 7 -3.16 -11.31 -2.94
C PRO A 7 -2.06 -10.26 -2.95
N ALA A 8 -2.41 -9.02 -2.60
CA ALA A 8 -1.44 -7.95 -2.42
C ALA A 8 -0.45 -8.31 -1.30
N VAL A 9 0.82 -7.98 -1.50
CA VAL A 9 1.88 -8.23 -0.52
C VAL A 9 1.61 -7.39 0.74
N PRO A 10 1.64 -7.97 1.95
CA PRO A 10 1.51 -7.19 3.18
C PRO A 10 2.63 -6.16 3.29
N PHE A 11 2.27 -4.94 3.68
CA PHE A 11 3.23 -3.87 3.99
C PHE A 11 2.70 -2.99 5.12
N ALA A 12 3.62 -2.26 5.73
CA ALA A 12 3.34 -1.19 6.68
C ALA A 12 4.12 0.06 6.25
N LEU A 13 3.44 1.20 6.15
CA LEU A 13 4.04 2.47 5.76
C LEU A 13 3.57 3.59 6.70
N PRO A 14 4.45 4.51 7.12
CA PRO A 14 4.03 5.71 7.80
C PRO A 14 3.34 6.65 6.81
N ASP A 15 2.29 7.33 7.24
CA ASP A 15 1.72 8.44 6.50
C ASP A 15 2.49 9.75 6.74
N SER A 16 1.96 10.85 6.18
CA SER A 16 2.56 12.19 6.33
C SER A 16 2.63 12.72 7.76
N GLN A 17 1.82 12.16 8.68
CA GLN A 17 1.82 12.50 10.10
C GLN A 17 2.65 11.52 10.92
N GLY A 18 3.25 10.50 10.28
CA GLY A 18 4.02 9.45 10.93
C GLY A 18 3.15 8.33 11.52
N GLU A 19 1.85 8.31 11.27
CA GLU A 19 0.98 7.21 11.69
C GLU A 19 1.27 5.98 10.83
N MET A 20 1.51 4.84 11.48
CA MET A 20 1.80 3.59 10.80
C MET A 20 0.51 2.92 10.33
N HIS A 21 0.34 2.78 9.02
CA HIS A 21 -0.77 2.06 8.41
C HIS A 21 -0.31 0.71 7.88
N HIS A 22 -1.04 -0.35 8.20
CA HIS A 22 -0.87 -1.67 7.60
C HIS A 22 -1.87 -1.86 6.47
N LEU A 23 -1.47 -2.59 5.41
CA LEU A 23 -2.42 -2.93 4.34
C LEU A 23 -3.68 -3.65 4.87
N ALA A 24 -3.54 -4.44 5.94
CA ALA A 24 -4.64 -5.17 6.57
C ALA A 24 -5.69 -4.26 7.21
N ASP A 25 -5.35 -3.03 7.57
CA ASP A 25 -6.26 -2.07 8.20
C ASP A 25 -7.37 -1.64 7.23
N TYR A 26 -7.14 -1.75 5.91
CA TYR A 26 -8.11 -1.43 4.86
C TYR A 26 -8.95 -2.62 4.38
N LYS A 27 -8.89 -3.76 5.08
CA LYS A 27 -9.61 -4.97 4.66
C LYS A 27 -11.10 -4.72 4.51
N GLY A 28 -11.67 -5.14 3.38
CA GLY A 28 -13.08 -4.95 3.05
C GLY A 28 -13.38 -3.66 2.28
N SER A 29 -12.38 -2.82 2.04
CA SER A 29 -12.49 -1.63 1.20
C SER A 29 -11.66 -1.77 -0.08
N TRP A 30 -12.09 -1.09 -1.15
CA TRP A 30 -11.25 -0.90 -2.32
C TRP A 30 -10.19 0.16 -2.02
N LEU A 31 -8.93 -0.15 -2.33
CA LEU A 31 -7.79 0.73 -2.09
C LEU A 31 -6.98 0.90 -3.37
N LEU A 32 -6.71 2.15 -3.77
CA LEU A 32 -5.81 2.50 -4.86
C LEU A 32 -4.49 3.02 -4.28
N LEU A 33 -3.38 2.40 -4.67
CA LEU A 33 -2.03 2.82 -4.27
C LEU A 33 -1.30 3.39 -5.47
N VAL A 34 -0.79 4.63 -5.33
CA VAL A 34 0.00 5.29 -6.37
C VAL A 34 1.43 5.45 -5.88
N PHE A 35 2.32 4.60 -6.39
CA PHE A 35 3.76 4.72 -6.14
C PHE A 35 4.35 5.69 -7.16
N HIS A 36 4.90 6.80 -6.67
CA HIS A 36 5.66 7.74 -7.50
C HIS A 36 7.10 7.80 -6.99
N ARG A 37 8.04 7.86 -7.93
CA ARG A 37 9.44 8.09 -7.59
C ARG A 37 9.66 9.59 -7.51
N HIS A 38 10.04 10.10 -6.35
CA HIS A 38 10.57 11.46 -6.29
C HIS A 38 11.93 11.46 -7.00
N LEU A 39 12.01 12.17 -8.12
CA LEU A 39 13.27 12.55 -8.74
C LEU A 39 13.66 13.89 -8.09
N GLY A 40 14.72 13.89 -7.30
CA GLY A 40 15.31 15.13 -6.77
C GLY A 40 15.91 15.97 -7.87
#